data_AF-A0A6I3WA09-F1
#
_entry.id   AF-A0A6I3WA09-F1
#
_cell.length_a   1.000
_cell.length_b   1.000
_cell.length_c   1.000
_cell.angle_alpha   90.00
_cell.angle_beta   90.00
_cell.angle_gamma   90.00
#
_symmetry.space_group_name_H-M   'P 1'
#
loop_
_entity.id
_entity.type
_entity.pdbx_description
1 polymer ?
#
loop_
_entity_poly.entity_id
_entity_poly.type
_entity_poly.pdbx_seq_one_letter_code
_entity_poly.pdbx_strand_id
1 'polypeptide(L)'
;MVPIPSMLDQHAEEACFLILLHHYAVRGPHYNLDDLGKLDERIDAHLDGLRIAGSSGLELLLAQLGPHTVGEMFASVVLAVEGNNAQALSQLSEHLRRAAQTEQGYLMALGWLDWQRVAPWIERLLASSEPLFRRLGLAACGMHRQDPGPSLLTELSRADPNVLARAARTAGELRRRDLMLALGAHRLHTDPATRFWANWATAQMGDEQALEPLRPFAEQPGEFQYPALCVVLAWQPREHSIPWIRLMTQHTEQRRSGIQAIGLLGDPANVPWLIQQMSDLPYARVAGEAFSLISGADLALLNLELQDLPDFDAGPNDDPEDANIDMDPDENLPWPDPRRIAAWWQAHGGHFQAGIAYTLGLRQSESSFRQILAQGQQRQRIAAACGIARFRPDEVLFPTSAPAWRQKRLLGDAERHS
;
A
#
# COMPACT_ATOMS: atom_id res chain seq x y z
N MET A 1 2.02 -39.77 11.01
CA MET A 1 3.45 -39.45 10.98
C MET A 1 3.62 -38.31 11.96
N VAL A 2 4.34 -38.50 13.06
CA VAL A 2 4.53 -37.43 14.06
C VAL A 2 5.49 -36.42 13.43
N PRO A 3 5.10 -35.15 13.22
CA PRO A 3 6.03 -34.15 12.70
C PRO A 3 7.19 -34.03 13.70
N ILE A 4 8.42 -33.98 13.17
CA ILE A 4 9.60 -33.73 14.01
C ILE A 4 9.43 -32.32 14.58
N PRO A 5 9.40 -32.12 15.92
CA PRO A 5 9.06 -30.83 16.53
C PRO A 5 9.81 -29.64 15.93
N SER A 6 11.09 -29.82 15.61
CA SER A 6 11.93 -28.79 14.97
C SER A 6 11.45 -28.35 13.58
N MET A 7 10.80 -29.24 12.80
CA MET A 7 10.25 -28.90 11.49
C MET A 7 8.97 -28.08 11.61
N LEU A 8 8.15 -28.36 12.62
CA LEU A 8 6.91 -27.62 12.85
C LEU A 8 7.19 -26.20 13.33
N ASP A 9 8.15 -26.06 14.25
CA ASP A 9 8.65 -24.76 14.73
C ASP A 9 9.20 -23.93 13.56
N GLN A 10 9.97 -24.54 12.66
CA GLN A 10 10.48 -23.87 11.47
C GLN A 10 9.36 -23.38 10.53
N HIS A 11 8.32 -24.20 10.28
CA HIS A 11 7.19 -23.74 9.46
C HIS A 11 6.42 -22.59 10.11
N ALA A 12 6.25 -22.61 11.44
CA ALA A 12 5.63 -21.51 12.17
C ALA A 12 6.48 -20.23 12.06
N GLU A 13 7.76 -20.29 12.40
CA GLU A 13 8.69 -19.16 12.37
C GLU A 13 8.76 -18.51 10.99
N GLU A 14 8.93 -19.31 9.94
CA GLU A 14 9.04 -18.82 8.56
C GLU A 14 7.71 -18.23 8.05
N ALA A 15 6.56 -18.86 8.33
CA ALA A 15 5.26 -18.28 7.96
C ALA A 15 5.04 -16.92 8.64
N CYS A 16 5.39 -16.82 9.93
CA CYS A 16 5.28 -15.59 10.71
C CYS A 16 6.23 -14.50 10.22
N PHE A 17 7.48 -14.83 9.88
CA PHE A 17 8.45 -13.87 9.36
C PHE A 17 8.07 -13.38 7.95
N LEU A 18 7.77 -14.31 7.04
CA LEU A 18 7.53 -13.99 5.63
C LEU A 18 6.30 -13.11 5.44
N ILE A 19 5.27 -13.24 6.26
CA ILE A 19 4.09 -12.39 6.15
C ILE A 19 4.35 -10.95 6.60
N LEU A 20 5.29 -10.72 7.55
CA LEU A 20 5.79 -9.39 7.89
C LEU A 20 6.59 -8.79 6.75
N LEU A 21 7.46 -9.59 6.12
CA LEU A 21 8.17 -9.19 4.90
C LEU A 21 7.18 -8.84 3.78
N HIS A 22 6.12 -9.62 3.59
CA HIS A 22 5.08 -9.32 2.61
C HIS A 22 4.36 -8.01 2.93
N HIS A 23 4.07 -7.73 4.20
CA HIS A 23 3.47 -6.46 4.60
C HIS A 23 4.33 -5.24 4.23
N TYR A 24 5.65 -5.38 4.34
CA TYR A 24 6.59 -4.38 3.84
C TYR A 24 6.62 -4.32 2.31
N ALA A 25 6.71 -5.49 1.66
CA ALA A 25 6.86 -5.62 0.21
C ALA A 25 5.71 -4.96 -0.57
N VAL A 26 4.46 -5.06 -0.09
CA VAL A 26 3.30 -4.43 -0.73
C VAL A 26 3.31 -2.89 -0.71
N ARG A 27 4.30 -2.26 -0.09
CA ARG A 27 4.57 -0.80 -0.13
C ARG A 27 6.00 -0.47 -0.59
N GLY A 28 6.83 -1.48 -0.82
CA GLY A 28 8.24 -1.31 -1.17
C GLY A 28 8.41 -0.70 -2.57
N PRO A 29 9.52 0.02 -2.81
CA PRO A 29 9.76 0.60 -4.13
C PRO A 29 10.08 -0.45 -5.19
N HIS A 30 10.77 -1.53 -4.83
CA HIS A 30 11.47 -2.44 -5.75
C HIS A 30 10.74 -3.76 -6.05
N TYR A 31 9.66 -4.08 -5.33
CA TYR A 31 8.89 -5.30 -5.58
C TYR A 31 7.97 -5.12 -6.78
N ASN A 32 8.00 -6.03 -7.76
CA ASN A 32 6.95 -6.12 -8.77
C ASN A 32 5.92 -7.22 -8.40
N LEU A 33 4.90 -7.42 -9.24
CA LEU A 33 3.86 -8.41 -8.99
C LEU A 33 4.38 -9.87 -8.98
N ASP A 34 5.43 -10.18 -9.74
CA ASP A 34 6.01 -11.51 -9.75
C ASP A 34 6.85 -11.78 -8.49
N ASP A 35 7.56 -10.77 -7.98
CA ASP A 35 8.28 -10.90 -6.71
C ASP A 35 7.31 -11.07 -5.53
N LEU A 36 6.19 -10.35 -5.53
CA LEU A 36 5.10 -10.60 -4.58
C LEU A 36 4.55 -12.03 -4.73
N GLY A 37 4.39 -12.53 -5.97
CA GLY A 37 3.96 -13.91 -6.22
C GLY A 37 4.90 -14.96 -5.64
N LYS A 38 6.22 -14.81 -5.82
CA LYS A 38 7.21 -15.70 -5.23
C LYS A 38 7.18 -15.66 -3.70
N LEU A 39 6.97 -14.48 -3.12
CA LEU A 39 6.86 -14.33 -1.68
C LEU A 39 5.58 -15.01 -1.16
N ASP A 40 4.46 -14.83 -1.85
CA ASP A 40 3.20 -15.49 -1.52
C ASP A 40 3.32 -17.02 -1.57
N GLU A 41 3.96 -17.56 -2.60
CA GLU A 41 4.22 -19.01 -2.73
C GLU A 41 5.04 -19.56 -1.56
N ARG A 42 6.05 -18.80 -1.09
CA ARG A 42 6.84 -19.18 0.09
C ARG A 42 5.98 -19.17 1.36
N ILE A 43 5.17 -18.13 1.57
CA ILE A 43 4.26 -18.05 2.72
C ILE A 43 3.31 -19.26 2.71
N ASP A 44 2.67 -19.54 1.56
CA ASP A 44 1.72 -20.63 1.43
C ASP A 44 2.37 -22.02 1.64
N ALA A 45 3.62 -22.21 1.20
CA ALA A 45 4.36 -23.45 1.44
C ALA A 45 4.61 -23.72 2.94
N HIS A 46 4.91 -22.68 3.73
CA HIS A 46 5.06 -22.84 5.19
C HIS A 46 3.70 -23.00 5.89
N LEU A 47 2.65 -22.31 5.43
CA LEU A 47 1.28 -22.56 5.87
C LEU A 47 0.85 -24.00 5.56
N ASP A 48 1.22 -24.57 4.41
CA ASP A 48 0.96 -25.96 4.05
C ASP A 48 1.62 -26.94 5.03
N GLY A 49 2.86 -26.69 5.44
CA GLY A 49 3.52 -27.47 6.48
C GLY A 49 2.71 -27.49 7.79
N LEU A 50 2.16 -26.34 8.19
CA LEU A 50 1.29 -26.21 9.36
C LEU A 50 -0.08 -26.88 9.16
N ARG A 51 -0.68 -26.79 7.97
CA ARG A 51 -1.92 -27.47 7.60
C ARG A 51 -1.77 -28.99 7.71
N ILE A 52 -0.65 -29.54 7.24
CA ILE A 52 -0.35 -30.98 7.31
C ILE A 52 -0.24 -31.46 8.77
N ALA A 53 0.29 -30.63 9.67
CA ALA A 53 0.37 -30.93 11.10
C ALA A 53 -0.99 -30.89 11.82
N GLY A 54 -2.06 -30.44 11.16
CA GLY A 54 -3.42 -30.43 11.69
C GLY A 54 -3.55 -29.57 12.96
N SER A 55 -4.22 -30.10 13.98
CA SER A 55 -4.45 -29.38 15.23
C SER A 55 -3.15 -28.98 15.94
N SER A 56 -2.09 -29.79 15.85
CA SER A 56 -0.81 -29.51 16.48
C SER A 56 -0.14 -28.24 15.92
N GLY A 57 -0.31 -27.95 14.62
CA GLY A 57 0.22 -26.72 14.02
C GLY A 57 -0.47 -25.46 14.56
N LEU A 58 -1.80 -25.50 14.68
CA LEU A 58 -2.57 -24.41 15.26
C LEU A 58 -2.31 -24.26 16.77
N GLU A 59 -2.24 -25.35 17.52
CA GLU A 59 -1.94 -25.34 18.96
C GLU A 59 -0.56 -24.73 19.25
N LEU A 60 0.45 -25.04 18.42
CA LEU A 60 1.77 -24.43 18.51
C LEU A 60 1.70 -22.90 18.37
N LEU A 61 1.05 -22.40 17.31
CA LEU A 61 0.92 -20.97 17.07
C LEU A 61 0.12 -20.25 18.17
N LEU A 62 -0.97 -20.86 18.64
CA LEU A 62 -1.76 -20.32 19.74
C LEU A 62 -0.96 -20.24 21.04
N ALA A 63 -0.06 -21.20 21.30
CA ALA A 63 0.83 -21.18 22.46
C ALA A 63 1.93 -20.11 22.36
N GLN A 64 2.29 -19.68 21.15
CA GLN A 64 3.28 -18.64 20.89
C GLN A 64 2.70 -17.22 20.95
N LEU A 65 1.37 -17.04 20.98
CA LEU A 65 0.74 -15.73 20.99
C LEU A 65 1.18 -14.87 22.18
N GLY A 66 1.66 -13.67 21.88
CA GLY A 66 2.05 -12.63 22.83
C GLY A 66 1.60 -11.24 22.37
N PRO A 67 1.89 -10.18 23.15
CA PRO A 67 1.41 -8.82 22.84
C PRO A 67 1.88 -8.25 21.49
N HIS A 68 2.94 -8.78 20.90
CA HIS A 68 3.60 -8.26 19.69
C HIS A 68 3.70 -9.30 18.55
N THR A 69 3.03 -10.45 18.67
CA THR A 69 3.18 -11.59 17.76
C THR A 69 2.24 -11.46 16.55
N VAL A 70 2.57 -10.53 15.65
CA VAL A 70 1.77 -10.19 14.46
C VAL A 70 1.73 -11.36 13.46
N GLY A 71 2.85 -12.03 13.23
CA GLY A 71 2.94 -13.16 12.30
C GLY A 71 2.16 -14.39 12.79
N GLU A 72 2.24 -14.66 14.09
CA GLU A 72 1.58 -15.78 14.74
C GLU A 72 0.07 -15.58 14.75
N MET A 73 -0.40 -14.34 14.98
CA MET A 73 -1.79 -13.98 14.83
C MET A 73 -2.28 -14.21 13.39
N PHE A 74 -1.48 -13.82 12.39
CA PHE A 74 -1.80 -14.10 10.99
C PHE A 74 -1.98 -15.60 10.74
N ALA A 75 -0.96 -16.40 11.04
CA ALA A 75 -0.97 -17.83 10.73
C ALA A 75 -2.09 -18.56 11.50
N SER A 76 -2.31 -18.18 12.77
CA SER A 76 -3.39 -18.73 13.60
C SER A 76 -4.78 -18.44 13.01
N VAL A 77 -5.03 -17.20 12.56
CA VAL A 77 -6.32 -16.84 11.96
C VAL A 77 -6.54 -17.57 10.64
N VAL A 78 -5.51 -17.70 9.80
CA VAL A 78 -5.59 -18.48 8.55
C VAL A 78 -6.01 -19.91 8.84
N LEU A 79 -5.27 -20.62 9.69
CA LEU A 79 -5.54 -22.03 10.00
C LEU A 79 -6.89 -22.21 10.71
N ALA A 80 -7.26 -21.29 11.60
CA ALA A 80 -8.53 -21.38 12.33
C ALA A 80 -9.75 -21.15 11.41
N VAL A 81 -9.66 -20.23 10.44
CA VAL A 81 -10.73 -20.04 9.44
C VAL A 81 -10.81 -21.23 8.49
N GLU A 82 -9.68 -21.71 7.96
CA GLU A 82 -9.65 -22.86 7.04
C GLU A 82 -10.14 -24.15 7.71
N GLY A 83 -9.81 -24.36 8.98
CA GLY A 83 -10.29 -25.47 9.79
C GLY A 83 -11.71 -25.29 10.35
N ASN A 84 -12.39 -24.18 10.06
CA ASN A 84 -13.69 -23.81 10.64
C ASN A 84 -13.72 -23.95 12.18
N ASN A 85 -12.61 -23.62 12.84
CA ASN A 85 -12.41 -23.82 14.26
C ASN A 85 -12.92 -22.61 15.06
N ALA A 86 -14.22 -22.62 15.38
CA ALA A 86 -14.87 -21.55 16.13
C ALA A 86 -14.26 -21.31 17.52
N GLN A 87 -13.74 -22.36 18.17
CA GLN A 87 -13.09 -22.22 19.48
C GLN A 87 -11.78 -21.44 19.37
N ALA A 88 -10.92 -21.79 18.41
CA ALA A 88 -9.69 -21.06 18.16
C ALA A 88 -9.97 -19.60 17.76
N LEU A 89 -10.97 -19.34 16.92
CA LEU A 89 -11.36 -17.98 16.55
C LEU A 89 -11.88 -17.16 17.74
N SER A 90 -12.59 -17.80 18.68
CA SER A 90 -12.99 -17.16 19.93
C SER A 90 -11.77 -16.82 20.81
N GLN A 91 -10.78 -17.71 20.90
CA GLN A 91 -9.52 -17.45 21.63
C GLN A 91 -8.72 -16.31 20.98
N LEU A 92 -8.59 -16.31 19.66
CA LEU A 92 -7.92 -15.24 18.90
C LEU A 92 -8.63 -13.90 19.08
N SER A 93 -9.95 -13.90 19.10
CA SER A 93 -10.75 -12.69 19.37
C SER A 93 -10.51 -12.16 20.80
N GLU A 94 -10.42 -13.05 21.79
CA GLU A 94 -10.11 -12.66 23.16
C GLU A 94 -8.68 -12.13 23.32
N HIS A 95 -7.72 -12.77 22.65
CA HIS A 95 -6.34 -12.29 22.58
C HIS A 95 -6.27 -10.88 21.99
N LEU A 96 -6.95 -10.65 20.86
CA LEU A 96 -6.96 -9.36 20.16
C LEU A 96 -7.47 -8.21 21.04
N ARG A 97 -8.45 -8.45 21.92
CA ARG A 97 -8.94 -7.43 22.87
C ARG A 97 -7.86 -6.92 23.82
N ARG A 98 -6.89 -7.77 24.14
CA ARG A 98 -5.83 -7.51 25.13
C ARG A 98 -4.53 -7.08 24.48
N ALA A 99 -4.32 -7.44 23.21
CA ALA A 99 -3.10 -7.21 22.44
C ALA A 99 -3.43 -6.53 21.10
N ALA A 100 -3.81 -5.26 21.14
CA ALA A 100 -4.23 -4.50 19.95
C ALA A 100 -3.14 -4.43 18.85
N GLN A 101 -1.86 -4.57 19.20
CA GLN A 101 -0.75 -4.58 18.25
C GLN A 101 -0.80 -5.79 17.30
N THR A 102 -1.45 -6.89 17.68
CA THR A 102 -1.61 -8.08 16.83
C THR A 102 -2.71 -7.94 15.78
N GLU A 103 -3.51 -6.86 15.84
CA GLU A 103 -4.61 -6.63 14.90
C GLU A 103 -4.17 -6.65 13.44
N GLN A 104 -2.99 -6.13 13.16
CA GLN A 104 -2.43 -6.12 11.82
C GLN A 104 -2.30 -7.55 11.24
N GLY A 105 -1.91 -8.52 12.07
CA GLY A 105 -1.83 -9.94 11.69
C GLY A 105 -3.20 -10.51 11.36
N TYR A 106 -4.22 -10.16 12.16
CA TYR A 106 -5.60 -10.56 11.92
C TYR A 106 -6.11 -10.00 10.58
N LEU A 107 -5.87 -8.71 10.32
CA LEU A 107 -6.22 -8.04 9.07
C LEU A 107 -5.50 -8.66 7.86
N MET A 108 -4.21 -8.97 7.99
CA MET A 108 -3.43 -9.64 6.96
C MET A 108 -4.02 -11.01 6.63
N ALA A 109 -4.50 -11.77 7.62
CA ALA A 109 -5.12 -13.07 7.40
C ALA A 109 -6.46 -12.96 6.68
N LEU A 110 -7.30 -11.99 7.08
CA LEU A 110 -8.57 -11.72 6.40
C LEU A 110 -8.36 -11.29 4.94
N GLY A 111 -7.32 -10.51 4.66
CA GLY A 111 -6.93 -10.11 3.31
C GLY A 111 -6.36 -11.25 2.48
N TRP A 112 -5.62 -12.18 3.12
CA TRP A 112 -4.97 -13.33 2.50
C TRP A 112 -5.95 -14.40 2.03
N LEU A 113 -6.85 -14.84 2.92
CA LEU A 113 -7.81 -15.92 2.65
C LEU A 113 -8.72 -15.61 1.45
N ASP A 114 -9.20 -16.65 0.75
CA ASP A 114 -10.23 -16.50 -0.28
C ASP A 114 -11.57 -16.01 0.28
N TRP A 115 -12.25 -15.13 -0.46
CA TRP A 115 -13.53 -14.54 -0.05
C TRP A 115 -14.55 -15.60 0.38
N GLN A 116 -14.71 -16.67 -0.40
CA GLN A 116 -15.68 -17.73 -0.13
C GLN A 116 -15.47 -18.40 1.24
N ARG A 117 -14.22 -18.49 1.71
CA ARG A 117 -13.88 -19.07 3.01
C ARG A 117 -14.11 -18.09 4.15
N VAL A 118 -13.80 -16.81 3.94
CA VAL A 118 -13.81 -15.81 5.00
C VAL A 118 -15.15 -15.06 5.13
N ALA A 119 -15.99 -15.06 4.10
CA ALA A 119 -17.26 -14.32 4.07
C ALA A 119 -18.20 -14.61 5.26
N PRO A 120 -18.45 -15.88 5.67
CA PRO A 120 -19.31 -16.15 6.83
C PRO A 120 -18.76 -15.56 8.14
N TRP A 121 -17.44 -15.48 8.26
CA TRP A 121 -16.78 -14.86 9.41
C TRP A 121 -16.88 -13.34 9.35
N ILE A 122 -16.73 -12.74 8.18
CA ILE A 122 -16.89 -11.31 7.96
C ILE A 122 -18.31 -10.86 8.29
N GLU A 123 -19.33 -11.62 7.90
CA GLU A 123 -20.73 -11.34 8.27
C GLU A 123 -20.92 -11.28 9.80
N ARG A 124 -20.31 -12.23 10.53
CA ARG A 124 -20.32 -12.23 12.01
C ARG A 124 -19.59 -11.03 12.60
N LEU A 125 -18.44 -10.65 12.02
CA LEU A 125 -17.68 -9.47 12.43
C LEU A 125 -18.48 -8.18 12.23
N LEU A 126 -19.13 -8.03 11.06
CA LEU A 126 -19.99 -6.88 10.75
C LEU A 126 -21.22 -6.81 11.67
N ALA A 127 -21.77 -7.95 12.08
CA ALA A 127 -22.91 -8.03 13.00
C ALA A 127 -22.53 -7.82 14.48
N SER A 128 -21.23 -7.72 14.80
CA SER A 128 -20.76 -7.59 16.18
C SER A 128 -21.22 -6.28 16.84
N SER A 129 -21.56 -6.35 18.13
CA SER A 129 -21.82 -5.16 18.95
C SER A 129 -20.57 -4.32 19.19
N GLU A 130 -19.39 -4.83 18.91
CA GLU A 130 -18.13 -4.18 19.23
C GLU A 130 -17.48 -3.45 18.06
N PRO A 131 -17.07 -2.18 18.25
CA PRO A 131 -16.42 -1.38 17.21
C PRO A 131 -15.21 -2.06 16.58
N LEU A 132 -14.35 -2.70 17.38
CA LEU A 132 -13.15 -3.40 16.91
C LEU A 132 -13.48 -4.44 15.83
N PHE A 133 -14.43 -5.34 16.10
CA PHE A 133 -14.77 -6.41 15.16
C PHE A 133 -15.53 -5.89 13.93
N ARG A 134 -16.43 -4.91 14.08
CA ARG A 134 -17.06 -4.26 12.92
C ARG A 134 -16.02 -3.63 12.00
N ARG A 135 -15.00 -3.00 12.57
CA ARG A 135 -13.88 -2.41 11.82
C ARG A 135 -13.08 -3.47 11.05
N LEU A 136 -12.82 -4.65 11.64
CA LEU A 136 -12.19 -5.76 10.94
C LEU A 136 -13.06 -6.27 9.77
N GLY A 137 -14.37 -6.41 9.99
CA GLY A 137 -15.31 -6.82 8.95
C GLY A 137 -15.32 -5.87 7.76
N LEU A 138 -15.43 -4.56 8.03
CA LEU A 138 -15.36 -3.52 7.00
C LEU A 138 -14.01 -3.54 6.25
N ALA A 139 -12.91 -3.68 6.98
CA ALA A 139 -11.58 -3.77 6.38
C ALA A 139 -11.46 -4.96 5.42
N ALA A 140 -11.98 -6.13 5.81
CA ALA A 140 -11.96 -7.30 4.95
C ALA A 140 -12.82 -7.11 3.70
N CYS A 141 -14.03 -6.54 3.83
CA CYS A 141 -14.85 -6.14 2.69
C CYS A 141 -14.10 -5.22 1.72
N GLY A 142 -13.41 -4.20 2.26
CA GLY A 142 -12.52 -3.33 1.50
C GLY A 142 -11.43 -4.11 0.77
N MET A 143 -10.61 -4.89 1.48
CA MET A 143 -9.51 -5.70 0.92
C MET A 143 -9.95 -6.67 -0.19
N HIS A 144 -11.17 -7.19 -0.09
CA HIS A 144 -11.77 -8.10 -1.07
C HIS A 144 -12.55 -7.42 -2.18
N ARG A 145 -12.77 -6.10 -2.06
CA ARG A 145 -13.68 -5.32 -2.91
C ARG A 145 -15.09 -5.90 -2.95
N GLN A 146 -15.59 -6.31 -1.79
CA GLN A 146 -16.93 -6.86 -1.59
C GLN A 146 -17.77 -5.89 -0.80
N ASP A 147 -18.97 -5.58 -1.30
CA ASP A 147 -19.84 -4.59 -0.68
C ASP A 147 -20.50 -5.13 0.61
N PRO A 148 -20.27 -4.51 1.80
CA PRO A 148 -20.95 -4.91 3.04
C PRO A 148 -22.41 -4.42 3.12
N GLY A 149 -22.93 -3.82 2.05
CA GLY A 149 -24.33 -3.42 1.94
C GLY A 149 -24.69 -2.28 2.90
N PRO A 150 -25.88 -2.32 3.55
CA PRO A 150 -26.35 -1.25 4.43
C PRO A 150 -25.45 -0.97 5.66
N SER A 151 -24.65 -1.95 6.09
CA SER A 151 -23.72 -1.77 7.22
C SER A 151 -22.72 -0.66 6.96
N LEU A 152 -22.33 -0.42 5.70
CA LEU A 152 -21.39 0.64 5.35
C LEU A 152 -21.93 2.03 5.69
N LEU A 153 -23.14 2.33 5.20
CA LEU A 153 -23.81 3.61 5.47
C LEU A 153 -24.12 3.78 6.97
N THR A 154 -24.48 2.68 7.64
CA THR A 154 -24.75 2.68 9.08
C THR A 154 -23.52 3.12 9.87
N GLU A 155 -22.34 2.57 9.57
CA GLU A 155 -21.12 2.93 10.28
C GLU A 155 -20.60 4.34 9.94
N LEU A 156 -20.82 4.84 8.71
CA LEU A 156 -20.53 6.24 8.37
C LEU A 156 -21.38 7.25 9.16
N SER A 157 -22.52 6.82 9.69
CA SER A 157 -23.43 7.65 10.49
C SER A 157 -23.20 7.54 12.00
N ARG A 158 -22.27 6.66 12.43
CA ARG A 158 -21.97 6.40 13.85
C ARG A 158 -20.77 7.21 14.33
N ALA A 159 -20.62 7.32 15.65
CA ALA A 159 -19.68 8.24 16.30
C ALA A 159 -18.27 7.68 16.53
N ASP A 160 -18.01 6.37 16.39
CA ASP A 160 -16.68 5.81 16.63
C ASP A 160 -15.72 6.20 15.50
N PRO A 161 -14.68 7.04 15.74
CA PRO A 161 -13.84 7.55 14.66
C PRO A 161 -13.03 6.47 13.95
N ASN A 162 -12.60 5.41 14.67
CA ASN A 162 -11.80 4.34 14.07
C ASN A 162 -12.65 3.52 13.10
N VAL A 163 -13.89 3.21 13.47
CA VAL A 163 -14.82 2.48 12.58
C VAL A 163 -15.21 3.36 11.40
N LEU A 164 -15.49 4.63 11.64
CA LEU A 164 -15.86 5.60 10.61
C LEU A 164 -14.71 5.77 9.60
N ALA A 165 -13.47 5.99 10.05
CA ALA A 165 -12.30 6.07 9.18
C ALA A 165 -12.16 4.83 8.29
N ARG A 166 -12.38 3.64 8.86
CA ARG A 166 -12.36 2.40 8.08
C ARG A 166 -13.55 2.29 7.12
N ALA A 167 -14.74 2.68 7.52
CA ALA A 167 -15.92 2.71 6.65
C ALA A 167 -15.71 3.66 5.48
N ALA A 168 -15.14 4.84 5.72
CA ALA A 168 -14.80 5.81 4.69
C ALA A 168 -13.77 5.24 3.70
N ARG A 169 -12.70 4.63 4.21
CA ARG A 169 -11.71 3.92 3.36
C ARG A 169 -12.37 2.83 2.52
N THR A 170 -13.21 2.01 3.13
CA THR A 170 -13.92 0.90 2.46
C THR A 170 -14.85 1.42 1.36
N ALA A 171 -15.58 2.51 1.64
CA ALA A 171 -16.42 3.18 0.64
C ALA A 171 -15.62 3.73 -0.54
N GLY A 172 -14.42 4.28 -0.30
CA GLY A 172 -13.51 4.72 -1.35
C GLY A 172 -12.91 3.57 -2.16
N GLU A 173 -12.52 2.48 -1.49
CA GLU A 173 -12.02 1.25 -2.13
C GLU A 173 -13.08 0.61 -3.04
N LEU A 174 -14.33 0.60 -2.59
CA LEU A 174 -15.50 0.08 -3.32
C LEU A 174 -16.13 1.09 -4.28
N ARG A 175 -15.70 2.35 -4.26
CA ARG A 175 -16.20 3.40 -5.14
C ARG A 175 -17.72 3.62 -5.02
N ARG A 176 -18.21 3.59 -3.78
CA ARG A 176 -19.63 3.81 -3.44
C ARG A 176 -20.03 5.27 -3.58
N ARG A 177 -20.22 5.72 -4.83
CA ARG A 177 -20.57 7.11 -5.19
C ARG A 177 -21.88 7.58 -4.57
N ASP A 178 -22.81 6.65 -4.35
CA ASP A 178 -24.05 6.90 -3.63
C ASP A 178 -23.84 7.34 -2.17
N LEU A 179 -22.66 7.11 -1.59
CA LEU A 179 -22.28 7.52 -0.24
C LEU A 179 -21.50 8.85 -0.19
N MET A 180 -21.26 9.52 -1.33
CA MET A 180 -20.44 10.75 -1.37
C MET A 180 -20.97 11.85 -0.46
N LEU A 181 -22.29 12.02 -0.34
CA LEU A 181 -22.89 13.02 0.55
C LEU A 181 -22.57 12.70 2.03
N ALA A 182 -22.70 11.44 2.42
CA ALA A 182 -22.41 10.99 3.79
C ALA A 182 -20.93 11.11 4.12
N LEU A 183 -20.04 10.79 3.17
CA LEU A 183 -18.59 10.97 3.32
C LEU A 183 -18.20 12.45 3.39
N GLY A 184 -18.81 13.29 2.55
CA GLY A 184 -18.56 14.72 2.51
C GLY A 184 -18.89 15.44 3.82
N ALA A 185 -19.84 14.92 4.61
CA ALA A 185 -20.12 15.43 5.95
C ALA A 185 -18.92 15.34 6.91
N HIS A 186 -17.97 14.42 6.64
CA HIS A 186 -16.77 14.20 7.44
C HIS A 186 -15.51 14.88 6.89
N ARG A 187 -15.67 15.74 5.87
CA ARG A 187 -14.56 16.48 5.21
C ARG A 187 -13.64 17.21 6.19
N LEU A 188 -14.22 17.78 7.25
CA LEU A 188 -13.54 18.58 8.26
C LEU A 188 -13.56 17.92 9.64
N HIS A 189 -13.70 16.58 9.69
CA HIS A 189 -13.76 15.85 10.95
C HIS A 189 -12.51 16.10 11.80
N THR A 190 -12.64 16.11 13.13
CA THR A 190 -11.54 16.44 14.06
C THR A 190 -10.45 15.37 14.06
N ASP A 191 -10.85 14.09 14.10
CA ASP A 191 -9.95 12.94 13.96
C ASP A 191 -9.24 12.94 12.58
N PRO A 192 -7.89 12.95 12.55
CA PRO A 192 -7.12 13.01 11.30
C PRO A 192 -7.34 11.83 10.36
N ALA A 193 -7.45 10.60 10.89
CA ALA A 193 -7.63 9.41 10.07
C ALA A 193 -9.01 9.42 9.38
N THR A 194 -10.05 9.78 10.13
CA THR A 194 -11.39 10.00 9.58
C THR A 194 -11.39 11.05 8.49
N ARG A 195 -10.80 12.22 8.78
CA ARG A 195 -10.71 13.32 7.82
C ARG A 195 -9.97 12.90 6.55
N PHE A 196 -8.84 12.20 6.70
CA PHE A 196 -8.06 11.69 5.59
C PHE A 196 -8.88 10.71 4.74
N TRP A 197 -9.44 9.65 5.33
CA TRP A 197 -10.14 8.61 4.57
C TRP A 197 -11.45 9.09 3.95
N ALA A 198 -12.17 10.04 4.57
CA ALA A 198 -13.35 10.67 3.98
C ALA A 198 -12.99 11.45 2.71
N ASN A 199 -11.98 12.31 2.77
CA ASN A 199 -11.53 13.07 1.61
C ASN A 199 -10.85 12.19 0.56
N TRP A 200 -10.05 11.21 0.96
CA TRP A 200 -9.43 10.24 0.05
C TRP A 200 -10.49 9.48 -0.75
N ALA A 201 -11.57 9.03 -0.08
CA ALA A 201 -12.66 8.33 -0.72
C ALA A 201 -13.40 9.21 -1.73
N THR A 202 -13.80 10.43 -1.35
CA THR A 202 -14.55 11.30 -2.26
C THR A 202 -13.68 11.86 -3.39
N ALA A 203 -12.41 12.19 -3.14
CA ALA A 203 -11.45 12.61 -4.16
C ALA A 203 -11.29 11.53 -5.24
N GLN A 204 -11.13 10.28 -4.82
CA GLN A 204 -11.11 9.15 -5.75
C GLN A 204 -12.42 9.14 -6.57
N MET A 205 -13.58 9.47 -6.00
CA MET A 205 -14.86 9.53 -6.74
C MET A 205 -15.10 10.82 -7.54
N GLY A 206 -14.07 11.68 -7.70
CA GLY A 206 -14.12 12.89 -8.51
C GLY A 206 -14.58 14.16 -7.78
N ASP A 207 -14.61 14.15 -6.44
CA ASP A 207 -14.90 15.34 -5.66
C ASP A 207 -13.67 16.26 -5.56
N GLU A 208 -13.62 17.30 -6.39
CA GLU A 208 -12.52 18.27 -6.41
C GLU A 208 -12.36 19.01 -5.08
N GLN A 209 -13.43 19.19 -4.30
CA GLN A 209 -13.36 19.86 -2.99
C GLN A 209 -12.59 19.03 -1.95
N ALA A 210 -12.38 17.74 -2.21
CA ALA A 210 -11.61 16.86 -1.34
C ALA A 210 -10.11 16.94 -1.56
N LEU A 211 -9.65 17.56 -2.65
CA LEU A 211 -8.23 17.65 -2.97
C LEU A 211 -7.48 18.59 -2.04
N GLU A 212 -8.07 19.75 -1.71
CA GLU A 212 -7.42 20.69 -0.79
C GLU A 212 -7.19 20.07 0.60
N PRO A 213 -8.21 19.47 1.26
CA PRO A 213 -8.00 18.91 2.60
C PRO A 213 -7.02 17.73 2.65
N LEU A 214 -6.68 17.13 1.51
CA LEU A 214 -5.67 16.08 1.40
C LEU A 214 -4.24 16.62 1.31
N ARG A 215 -4.03 17.87 0.86
CA ARG A 215 -2.67 18.44 0.69
C ARG A 215 -1.86 18.47 1.99
N PRO A 216 -2.41 18.87 3.16
CA PRO A 216 -1.63 18.83 4.40
C PRO A 216 -1.13 17.43 4.75
N PHE A 217 -1.87 16.38 4.39
CA PHE A 217 -1.43 15.00 4.61
C PHE A 217 -0.31 14.60 3.65
N ALA A 218 -0.31 15.11 2.41
CA ALA A 218 0.77 14.89 1.44
C ALA A 218 2.06 15.66 1.79
N GLU A 219 1.93 16.76 2.55
CA GLU A 219 3.06 17.60 2.96
C GLU A 219 3.76 17.08 4.23
N GLN A 220 3.04 16.36 5.10
CA GLN A 220 3.57 15.87 6.38
C GLN A 220 4.06 14.42 6.28
N PRO A 221 5.22 14.07 6.87
CA PRO A 221 5.65 12.68 6.99
C PRO A 221 4.63 11.83 7.75
N GLY A 222 4.43 10.58 7.30
CA GLY A 222 3.55 9.62 7.97
C GLY A 222 2.83 8.67 7.02
N GLU A 223 1.97 7.82 7.57
CA GLU A 223 1.28 6.75 6.81
C GLU A 223 0.35 7.27 5.69
N PHE A 224 -0.10 8.53 5.79
CA PHE A 224 -1.00 9.16 4.82
C PHE A 224 -0.28 9.90 3.69
N GLN A 225 1.03 10.16 3.80
CA GLN A 225 1.75 11.04 2.89
C GLN A 225 1.71 10.57 1.44
N TYR A 226 2.19 9.34 1.20
CA TYR A 226 2.25 8.80 -0.15
C TYR A 226 0.86 8.53 -0.75
N PRO A 227 -0.11 7.94 -0.03
CA PRO A 227 -1.49 7.84 -0.51
C PRO A 227 -2.14 9.18 -0.85
N ALA A 228 -1.88 10.24 -0.05
CA ALA A 228 -2.35 11.59 -0.34
C ALA A 228 -1.74 12.13 -1.64
N LEU A 229 -0.41 12.00 -1.80
CA LEU A 229 0.30 12.40 -3.02
C LEU A 229 -0.28 11.72 -4.26
N CYS A 230 -0.48 10.39 -4.21
CA CYS A 230 -1.02 9.63 -5.33
C CYS A 230 -2.42 10.11 -5.74
N VAL A 231 -3.33 10.34 -4.78
CA VAL A 231 -4.70 10.78 -5.09
C VAL A 231 -4.73 12.24 -5.53
N VAL A 232 -4.05 13.14 -4.82
CA VAL A 232 -4.02 14.56 -5.19
C VAL A 232 -3.45 14.73 -6.59
N LEU A 233 -2.32 14.09 -6.92
CA LEU A 233 -1.71 14.25 -8.25
C LEU A 233 -2.38 13.46 -9.35
N ALA A 234 -3.11 12.39 -9.02
CA ALA A 234 -4.02 11.79 -9.97
C ALA A 234 -5.10 12.82 -10.32
N TRP A 235 -5.82 13.39 -9.36
CA TRP A 235 -7.06 14.13 -9.65
C TRP A 235 -6.91 15.63 -9.89
N GLN A 236 -5.86 16.26 -9.36
CA GLN A 236 -5.68 17.70 -9.43
C GLN A 236 -5.17 18.17 -10.80
N PRO A 237 -5.76 19.23 -11.38
CA PRO A 237 -5.27 19.82 -12.62
C PRO A 237 -3.81 20.27 -12.52
N ARG A 238 -3.06 20.09 -13.61
CA ARG A 238 -1.61 20.34 -13.68
C ARG A 238 -1.24 21.77 -13.28
N GLU A 239 -2.04 22.74 -13.70
CA GLU A 239 -1.90 24.16 -13.40
C GLU A 239 -1.94 24.48 -11.91
N HIS A 240 -2.63 23.66 -11.11
CA HIS A 240 -2.68 23.78 -9.66
C HIS A 240 -1.58 22.95 -8.97
N SER A 241 -1.19 21.82 -9.57
CA SER A 241 -0.14 20.95 -9.03
C SER A 241 1.25 21.56 -9.11
N ILE A 242 1.60 22.25 -10.21
CA ILE A 242 2.92 22.85 -10.39
C ILE A 242 3.31 23.87 -9.30
N PRO A 243 2.50 24.90 -9.01
CA PRO A 243 2.86 25.88 -7.99
C PRO A 243 2.93 25.24 -6.59
N TRP A 244 2.06 24.27 -6.30
CA TRP A 244 2.07 23.53 -5.04
C TRP A 244 3.36 22.71 -4.85
N ILE A 245 3.72 21.90 -5.84
CA ILE A 245 4.97 21.10 -5.83
C ILE A 245 6.19 22.01 -5.70
N ARG A 246 6.19 23.14 -6.41
CA ARG A 246 7.30 24.12 -6.33
C ARG A 246 7.49 24.61 -4.89
N LEU A 247 6.41 24.93 -4.18
CA LEU A 247 6.50 25.32 -2.77
C LEU A 247 7.09 24.19 -1.91
N MET A 248 6.62 22.95 -2.07
CA MET A 248 7.15 21.80 -1.33
C MET A 248 8.67 21.62 -1.53
N THR A 249 9.16 21.73 -2.78
CA THR A 249 10.60 21.57 -3.08
C THR A 249 11.49 22.67 -2.47
N GLN A 250 10.92 23.83 -2.13
CA GLN A 250 11.63 24.94 -1.49
C GLN A 250 11.81 24.72 0.02
N HIS A 251 10.95 23.93 0.66
CA HIS A 251 11.02 23.61 2.08
C HIS A 251 11.81 22.32 2.32
N THR A 252 12.87 22.36 3.13
CA THR A 252 13.74 21.19 3.37
C THR A 252 12.96 19.98 3.88
N GLU A 253 12.05 20.16 4.84
CA GLU A 253 11.23 19.09 5.43
C GLU A 253 10.28 18.42 4.42
N GLN A 254 9.91 19.13 3.35
CA GLN A 254 8.95 18.67 2.34
C GLN A 254 9.64 18.34 1.01
N ARG A 255 10.96 18.54 0.90
CA ARG A 255 11.66 18.41 -0.39
C ARG A 255 11.57 16.98 -0.91
N ARG A 256 11.70 15.98 -0.04
CA ARG A 256 11.58 14.56 -0.40
C ARG A 256 10.19 14.26 -1.01
N SER A 257 9.11 14.64 -0.34
CA SER A 257 7.75 14.44 -0.86
C SER A 257 7.48 15.29 -2.11
N GLY A 258 8.08 16.47 -2.21
CA GLY A 258 8.07 17.30 -3.43
C GLY A 258 8.73 16.62 -4.63
N ILE A 259 9.84 15.89 -4.43
CA ILE A 259 10.49 15.09 -5.49
C ILE A 259 9.59 13.93 -5.92
N GLN A 260 8.98 13.21 -4.97
CA GLN A 260 7.99 12.17 -5.28
C GLN A 260 6.81 12.75 -6.07
N ALA A 261 6.35 13.94 -5.68
CA ALA A 261 5.28 14.65 -6.35
C ALA A 261 5.62 15.00 -7.80
N ILE A 262 6.87 15.37 -8.10
CA ILE A 262 7.34 15.58 -9.48
C ILE A 262 7.25 14.29 -10.30
N GLY A 263 7.68 13.16 -9.73
CA GLY A 263 7.58 11.86 -10.39
C GLY A 263 6.14 11.49 -10.73
N LEU A 264 5.23 11.67 -9.76
CA LEU A 264 3.79 11.39 -9.92
C LEU A 264 3.10 12.34 -10.91
N LEU A 265 3.48 13.62 -10.94
CA LEU A 265 3.01 14.60 -11.92
C LEU A 265 3.37 14.17 -13.35
N GLY A 266 4.53 13.53 -13.52
CA GLY A 266 4.91 12.93 -14.81
C GLY A 266 5.46 13.91 -15.83
N ASP A 267 5.66 15.19 -15.50
CA ASP A 267 6.06 16.21 -16.48
C ASP A 267 7.58 16.21 -16.73
N PRO A 268 8.05 15.87 -17.95
CA PRO A 268 9.48 15.76 -18.27
C PRO A 268 10.23 17.10 -18.18
N ALA A 269 9.52 18.23 -18.10
CA ALA A 269 10.14 19.54 -17.88
C ALA A 269 10.97 19.61 -16.58
N ASN A 270 10.67 18.74 -15.60
CA ASN A 270 11.38 18.69 -14.31
C ASN A 270 12.60 17.76 -14.32
N VAL A 271 12.80 16.94 -15.37
CA VAL A 271 13.88 15.95 -15.43
C VAL A 271 15.27 16.57 -15.25
N PRO A 272 15.62 17.72 -15.89
CA PRO A 272 16.90 18.37 -15.66
C PRO A 272 17.13 18.73 -14.18
N TRP A 273 16.09 19.14 -13.46
CA TRP A 273 16.18 19.46 -12.04
C TRP A 273 16.30 18.18 -11.18
N LEU A 274 15.56 17.12 -11.51
CA LEU A 274 15.72 15.81 -10.84
C LEU A 274 17.16 15.30 -10.95
N ILE A 275 17.78 15.40 -12.13
CA ILE A 275 19.17 15.01 -12.36
C ILE A 275 20.14 15.81 -11.47
N GLN A 276 19.85 17.10 -11.23
CA GLN A 276 20.63 17.89 -10.27
C GLN A 276 20.46 17.38 -8.84
N GLN A 277 19.23 17.01 -8.43
CA GLN A 277 18.97 16.46 -7.10
C GLN A 277 19.63 15.09 -6.88
N MET A 278 19.91 14.32 -7.94
CA MET A 278 20.66 13.06 -7.86
C MET A 278 22.09 13.23 -7.31
N SER A 279 22.62 14.46 -7.30
CA SER A 279 23.93 14.76 -6.71
C SER A 279 23.88 15.11 -5.22
N ASP A 280 22.68 15.27 -4.64
CA ASP A 280 22.47 15.58 -3.23
C ASP A 280 22.05 14.31 -2.49
N LEU A 281 22.93 13.74 -1.64
CA LEU A 281 22.80 12.38 -1.10
C LEU A 281 21.46 12.10 -0.40
N PRO A 282 20.90 13.00 0.44
CA PRO A 282 19.60 12.79 1.08
C PRO A 282 18.42 12.69 0.09
N TYR A 283 18.58 13.18 -1.13
CA TYR A 283 17.53 13.23 -2.15
C TYR A 283 17.84 12.39 -3.38
N ALA A 284 19.03 11.79 -3.45
CA ALA A 284 19.53 11.19 -4.68
C ALA A 284 18.63 10.04 -5.12
N ARG A 285 18.39 9.08 -4.23
CA ARG A 285 17.59 7.88 -4.49
C ARG A 285 16.14 8.20 -4.88
N VAL A 286 15.47 9.09 -4.14
CA VAL A 286 14.09 9.51 -4.45
C VAL A 286 14.02 10.29 -5.79
N ALA A 287 15.05 11.05 -6.14
CA ALA A 287 15.15 11.70 -7.45
C ALA A 287 15.35 10.68 -8.59
N GLY A 288 16.14 9.63 -8.35
CA GLY A 288 16.27 8.46 -9.22
C GLY A 288 14.94 7.74 -9.45
N GLU A 289 14.18 7.50 -8.37
CA GLU A 289 12.83 6.91 -8.44
C GLU A 289 11.88 7.79 -9.26
N ALA A 290 11.83 9.09 -9.00
CA ALA A 290 10.99 10.03 -9.74
C ALA A 290 11.36 10.09 -11.23
N PHE A 291 12.65 10.08 -11.55
CA PHE A 291 13.12 10.01 -12.94
C PHE A 291 12.70 8.71 -13.63
N SER A 292 12.84 7.57 -12.95
CA SER A 292 12.43 6.25 -13.45
C SER A 292 10.92 6.20 -13.68
N LEU A 293 10.14 6.78 -12.75
CA LEU A 293 8.69 6.89 -12.88
C LEU A 293 8.26 7.73 -14.08
N ILE A 294 8.95 8.82 -14.42
CA ILE A 294 8.64 9.64 -15.61
C ILE A 294 9.08 8.92 -16.89
N SER A 295 10.33 8.47 -16.92
CA SER A 295 11.02 8.05 -18.15
C SER A 295 10.82 6.58 -18.51
N GLY A 296 10.50 5.73 -17.54
CA GLY A 296 10.50 4.26 -17.69
C GLY A 296 11.90 3.66 -17.70
N ALA A 297 12.94 4.45 -17.47
CA ALA A 297 14.31 3.94 -17.34
C ALA A 297 14.46 3.16 -16.04
N ASP A 298 14.74 1.86 -16.14
CA ASP A 298 15.18 1.06 -14.99
C ASP A 298 16.68 1.31 -14.76
N LEU A 299 17.03 1.90 -13.62
CA LEU A 299 18.40 2.34 -13.37
C LEU A 299 19.39 1.18 -13.29
N ALA A 300 19.00 0.06 -12.70
CA ALA A 300 19.86 -1.11 -12.57
C ALA A 300 20.03 -1.80 -13.94
N LEU A 301 18.93 -2.06 -14.64
CA LEU A 301 18.95 -2.73 -15.95
C LEU A 301 19.76 -1.94 -16.99
N LEU A 302 19.71 -0.61 -16.93
CA LEU A 302 20.41 0.27 -17.85
C LEU A 302 21.82 0.67 -17.36
N ASN A 303 22.29 0.13 -16.23
CA ASN A 303 23.57 0.46 -15.61
C ASN A 303 23.75 1.97 -15.33
N LEU A 304 22.67 2.64 -14.92
CA LEU A 304 22.58 4.06 -14.60
C LEU A 304 22.75 4.36 -13.11
N GLU A 305 23.07 3.36 -12.31
CA GLU A 305 23.38 3.49 -10.88
C GLU A 305 24.89 3.62 -10.62
N LEU A 306 25.24 4.11 -9.44
CA LEU A 306 26.61 4.15 -8.95
C LEU A 306 27.12 2.72 -8.70
N GLN A 307 28.37 2.46 -9.08
CA GLN A 307 29.04 1.19 -8.78
C GLN A 307 29.62 1.18 -7.37
N ASP A 308 30.17 2.32 -6.94
CA ASP A 308 30.66 2.52 -5.58
C ASP A 308 29.57 3.26 -4.79
N LEU A 309 29.06 2.60 -3.74
CA LEU A 309 28.02 3.17 -2.90
C LEU A 309 28.57 4.34 -2.09
N PRO A 310 27.82 5.46 -1.99
CA PRO A 310 28.22 6.57 -1.14
C PRO A 310 28.26 6.16 0.33
N ASP A 311 29.19 6.74 1.08
CA ASP A 311 29.17 6.69 2.54
C ASP A 311 28.10 7.66 3.06
N PHE A 312 26.87 7.18 3.17
CA PHE A 312 25.71 7.94 3.61
C PHE A 312 24.79 7.05 4.43
N ASP A 313 24.62 7.40 5.70
CA ASP A 313 23.70 6.73 6.61
C ASP A 313 22.53 7.67 6.94
N ALA A 314 21.31 7.22 6.65
CA ALA A 314 20.07 7.95 6.91
C ALA A 314 19.13 7.17 7.84
N GLY A 315 19.55 5.99 8.32
CA GLY A 315 18.78 5.17 9.24
C GLY A 315 19.19 5.38 10.70
N PRO A 316 18.58 4.61 11.63
CA PRO A 316 19.08 4.53 12.99
C PRO A 316 20.47 3.88 13.00
N ASN A 317 21.36 4.39 13.85
CA ASN A 317 22.66 3.76 14.10
C ASN A 317 22.61 2.92 15.39
N ASP A 318 23.70 2.21 15.69
CA ASP A 318 23.83 1.38 16.89
C ASP A 318 24.09 2.19 18.18
N ASP A 319 24.05 3.53 18.13
CA ASP A 319 24.25 4.38 19.31
C ASP A 319 22.96 4.46 20.14
N PRO A 320 22.91 3.89 21.36
CA PRO A 320 21.73 3.95 22.21
C PRO A 320 21.39 5.36 22.71
N GLU A 321 22.29 6.35 22.54
CA GLU A 321 22.03 7.76 22.83
C GLU A 321 21.51 8.54 21.60
N ASP A 322 21.52 7.95 20.39
CA ASP A 322 20.93 8.57 19.21
C ASP A 322 19.39 8.51 19.28
N ALA A 323 18.76 9.67 19.11
CA ALA A 323 17.31 9.81 19.11
C ALA A 323 16.69 9.43 17.76
N ASN A 324 17.50 9.27 16.70
CA ASN A 324 17.01 8.88 15.38
C ASN A 324 16.71 7.38 15.33
N ILE A 325 15.43 7.03 15.46
CA ILE A 325 14.91 5.67 15.29
C ILE A 325 14.26 5.44 13.92
N ASP A 326 14.28 6.46 13.05
CA ASP A 326 13.56 6.44 11.79
C ASP A 326 14.33 5.64 10.73
N MET A 327 13.70 4.59 10.23
CA MET A 327 14.25 3.80 9.13
C MET A 327 14.35 4.64 7.86
N ASP A 328 15.44 4.46 7.12
CA ASP A 328 15.66 5.11 5.83
C ASP A 328 14.54 4.74 4.83
N PRO A 329 13.70 5.70 4.40
CA PRO A 329 12.55 5.42 3.54
C PRO A 329 12.95 5.08 2.09
N ASP A 330 14.23 5.29 1.75
CA ASP A 330 14.82 5.09 0.43
C ASP A 330 15.87 3.96 0.43
N GLU A 331 16.00 3.20 1.52
CA GLU A 331 16.99 2.10 1.70
C GLU A 331 17.09 1.20 0.48
N ASN A 332 15.95 0.77 -0.05
CA ASN A 332 15.86 -0.18 -1.15
C ASN A 332 15.76 0.46 -2.54
N LEU A 333 16.11 1.74 -2.68
CA LEU A 333 16.23 2.41 -3.98
C LEU A 333 17.68 2.42 -4.46
N PRO A 334 17.92 2.25 -5.77
CA PRO A 334 19.26 2.32 -6.32
C PRO A 334 19.82 3.74 -6.20
N TRP A 335 21.13 3.84 -5.99
CA TRP A 335 21.85 5.11 -5.98
C TRP A 335 22.10 5.57 -7.43
N PRO A 336 21.44 6.64 -7.92
CA PRO A 336 21.59 7.08 -9.30
C PRO A 336 22.99 7.64 -9.58
N ASP A 337 23.54 7.35 -10.76
CA ASP A 337 24.71 8.06 -11.31
C ASP A 337 24.22 9.27 -12.13
N PRO A 338 24.36 10.51 -11.64
CA PRO A 338 23.82 11.69 -12.31
C PRO A 338 24.42 11.92 -13.70
N ARG A 339 25.69 11.52 -13.92
CA ARG A 339 26.38 11.71 -15.20
C ARG A 339 25.87 10.73 -16.25
N ARG A 340 25.74 9.45 -15.88
CA ARG A 340 25.19 8.42 -16.78
C ARG A 340 23.74 8.71 -17.12
N ILE A 341 22.94 9.10 -16.12
CA ILE A 341 21.53 9.47 -16.32
C ILE A 341 21.41 10.72 -17.21
N ALA A 342 22.25 11.74 -17.01
CA ALA A 342 22.27 12.90 -17.88
C ALA A 342 22.57 12.53 -19.34
N ALA A 343 23.57 11.67 -19.57
CA ALA A 343 23.91 11.20 -20.91
C ALA A 343 22.76 10.37 -21.53
N TRP A 344 22.13 9.49 -20.74
CA TRP A 344 20.96 8.73 -21.18
C TRP A 344 19.80 9.67 -21.54
N TRP A 345 19.52 10.67 -20.71
CA TRP A 345 18.44 11.63 -20.96
C TRP A 345 18.68 12.47 -22.22
N GLN A 346 19.92 12.89 -22.47
CA GLN A 346 20.26 13.58 -23.73
C GLN A 346 19.98 12.71 -24.96
N ALA A 347 20.22 11.40 -24.87
CA ALA A 347 19.99 10.46 -25.98
C ALA A 347 18.51 10.09 -26.18
N HIS A 348 17.71 10.01 -25.11
CA HIS A 348 16.34 9.45 -25.16
C HIS A 348 15.23 10.50 -24.94
N GLY A 349 15.57 11.63 -24.32
CA GLY A 349 14.64 12.68 -23.88
C GLY A 349 13.86 13.36 -25.00
N GLY A 350 14.33 13.28 -26.25
CA GLY A 350 13.71 13.92 -27.42
C GLY A 350 12.29 13.42 -27.76
N HIS A 351 11.88 12.24 -27.27
CA HIS A 351 10.52 11.72 -27.46
C HIS A 351 9.50 12.27 -26.44
N PHE A 352 9.98 12.93 -25.39
CA PHE A 352 9.14 13.51 -24.34
C PHE A 352 8.75 14.95 -24.68
N GLN A 353 7.53 15.32 -24.32
CA GLN A 353 7.00 16.67 -24.54
C GLN A 353 6.71 17.32 -23.20
N ALA A 354 7.32 18.48 -22.96
CA ALA A 354 7.05 19.30 -21.77
C ALA A 354 5.55 19.63 -21.68
N GLY A 355 4.99 19.54 -20.47
CA GLY A 355 3.57 19.77 -20.22
C GLY A 355 2.65 18.57 -20.49
N ILE A 356 3.17 17.47 -21.05
CA ILE A 356 2.46 16.20 -21.14
C ILE A 356 2.91 15.30 -19.99
N ALA A 357 1.96 14.69 -19.28
CA ALA A 357 2.27 13.78 -18.19
C ALA A 357 2.63 12.38 -18.72
N TYR A 358 3.75 11.84 -18.24
CA TYR A 358 4.23 10.50 -18.54
C TYR A 358 4.31 9.65 -17.28
N THR A 359 4.24 8.33 -17.46
CA THR A 359 4.47 7.33 -16.43
C THR A 359 5.08 6.10 -17.11
N LEU A 360 6.23 5.66 -16.60
CA LEU A 360 7.10 4.65 -17.20
C LEU A 360 7.35 4.86 -18.70
N GLY A 361 7.62 6.12 -19.10
CA GLY A 361 7.89 6.46 -20.50
C GLY A 361 6.65 6.52 -21.41
N LEU A 362 5.47 6.17 -20.88
CA LEU A 362 4.20 6.20 -21.60
C LEU A 362 3.41 7.45 -21.23
N ARG A 363 2.71 8.06 -22.19
CA ARG A 363 1.76 9.13 -21.87
C ARG A 363 0.69 8.57 -20.91
N GLN A 364 0.36 9.32 -19.87
CA GLN A 364 -0.66 8.91 -18.91
C GLN A 364 -2.01 8.74 -19.61
N SER A 365 -2.56 7.54 -19.52
CA SER A 365 -3.82 7.10 -20.12
C SER A 365 -4.36 5.93 -19.32
N GLU A 366 -5.60 5.52 -19.58
CA GLU A 366 -6.14 4.29 -19.00
C GLU A 366 -5.26 3.08 -19.34
N SER A 367 -4.82 2.96 -20.60
CA SER A 367 -4.01 1.83 -21.07
C SER A 367 -2.63 1.77 -20.43
N SER A 368 -1.94 2.91 -20.27
CA SER A 368 -0.63 2.91 -19.61
C SER A 368 -0.75 2.57 -18.13
N PHE A 369 -1.78 3.05 -17.43
CA PHE A 369 -2.01 2.64 -16.04
C PHE A 369 -2.35 1.15 -15.90
N ARG A 370 -3.15 0.57 -16.80
CA ARG A 370 -3.38 -0.90 -16.82
C ARG A 370 -2.07 -1.68 -17.01
N GLN A 371 -1.22 -1.25 -17.94
CA GLN A 371 0.09 -1.87 -18.15
C GLN A 371 0.96 -1.81 -16.90
N ILE A 372 0.99 -0.65 -16.23
CA ILE A 372 1.77 -0.48 -14.98
C ILE A 372 1.23 -1.35 -13.86
N LEU A 373 -0.09 -1.49 -13.72
CA LEU A 373 -0.67 -2.39 -12.72
C LEU A 373 -0.20 -3.84 -12.86
N ALA A 374 0.08 -4.27 -14.10
CA ALA A 374 0.59 -5.60 -14.40
C ALA A 374 2.12 -5.72 -14.29
N GLN A 375 2.88 -4.71 -14.73
CA GLN A 375 4.32 -4.83 -14.98
C GLN A 375 5.20 -3.93 -14.09
N GLY A 376 4.63 -2.91 -13.47
CA GLY A 376 5.38 -1.92 -12.69
C GLY A 376 5.87 -2.45 -11.34
N GLN A 377 6.73 -1.67 -10.70
CA GLN A 377 7.11 -1.89 -9.30
C GLN A 377 6.02 -1.34 -8.36
N GLN A 378 5.98 -1.78 -7.10
CA GLN A 378 4.79 -1.69 -6.27
C GLN A 378 4.35 -0.26 -5.96
N ARG A 379 5.27 0.68 -5.72
CA ARG A 379 4.93 2.11 -5.61
C ARG A 379 4.32 2.66 -6.91
N GLN A 380 4.87 2.27 -8.06
CA GLN A 380 4.34 2.64 -9.39
C GLN A 380 2.93 2.04 -9.61
N ARG A 381 2.70 0.80 -9.17
CA ARG A 381 1.39 0.12 -9.20
C ARG A 381 0.36 0.83 -8.31
N ILE A 382 0.75 1.28 -7.11
CA ILE A 382 -0.10 2.07 -6.21
C ILE A 382 -0.51 3.41 -6.88
N ALA A 383 0.46 4.11 -7.48
CA ALA A 383 0.19 5.33 -8.23
C ALA A 383 -0.76 5.07 -9.42
N ALA A 384 -0.53 4.00 -10.18
CA ALA A 384 -1.38 3.61 -11.30
C ALA A 384 -2.80 3.23 -10.86
N ALA A 385 -2.98 2.61 -9.69
CA ALA A 385 -4.30 2.32 -9.14
C ALA A 385 -5.09 3.59 -8.80
N CYS A 386 -4.42 4.67 -8.40
CA CYS A 386 -5.06 5.99 -8.22
C CYS A 386 -5.32 6.68 -9.57
N GLY A 387 -4.37 6.59 -10.50
CA GLY A 387 -4.47 7.20 -11.83
C GLY A 387 -5.59 6.61 -12.69
N ILE A 388 -5.72 5.27 -12.73
CA ILE A 388 -6.77 4.58 -13.51
C ILE A 388 -8.18 4.94 -13.02
N ALA A 389 -8.32 5.27 -11.74
CA ALA A 389 -9.59 5.59 -11.10
C ALA A 389 -10.26 6.83 -11.69
N ARG A 390 -9.50 7.72 -12.35
CA ARG A 390 -10.01 8.86 -13.13
C ARG A 390 -10.70 8.46 -14.42
N PHE A 391 -10.23 7.38 -15.04
CA PHE A 391 -10.75 6.89 -16.32
C PHE A 391 -11.89 5.90 -16.12
N ARG A 392 -11.90 5.19 -14.99
CA ARG A 392 -12.94 4.23 -14.61
C ARG A 392 -13.64 4.67 -13.32
N PRO A 393 -14.53 5.68 -13.38
CA PRO A 393 -15.10 6.29 -12.18
C PRO A 393 -16.01 5.36 -11.37
N ASP A 394 -16.56 4.32 -12.00
CA ASP A 394 -17.55 3.40 -11.41
C ASP A 394 -16.98 1.99 -11.14
N GLU A 395 -15.70 1.73 -11.43
CA GLU A 395 -15.04 0.46 -11.09
C GLU A 395 -14.35 0.57 -9.72
N VAL A 396 -14.43 -0.48 -8.91
CA VAL A 396 -13.69 -0.57 -7.64
C VAL A 396 -12.18 -0.33 -7.84
N LEU A 397 -11.51 0.23 -6.83
CA LEU A 397 -10.08 0.49 -6.94
C LEU A 397 -9.29 -0.82 -7.01
N PHE A 398 -8.28 -0.89 -7.88
CA PHE A 398 -7.45 -2.09 -7.97
C PHE A 398 -6.73 -2.39 -6.64
N PRO A 399 -6.85 -3.61 -6.07
CA PRO A 399 -6.28 -3.92 -4.75
C PRO A 399 -4.81 -4.35 -4.86
N THR A 400 -3.89 -3.37 -5.00
CA THR A 400 -2.44 -3.62 -5.17
C THR A 400 -1.78 -4.37 -4.00
N SER A 401 -2.41 -4.41 -2.83
CA SER A 401 -1.92 -5.11 -1.64
C SER A 401 -2.59 -6.46 -1.38
N ALA A 402 -3.50 -6.91 -2.25
CA ALA A 402 -4.05 -8.26 -2.15
C ALA A 402 -2.97 -9.31 -2.50
N PRO A 403 -3.15 -10.59 -2.15
CA PRO A 403 -2.24 -11.63 -2.63
C PRO A 403 -2.10 -11.61 -4.16
N ALA A 404 -0.90 -11.84 -4.66
CA ALA A 404 -0.53 -11.74 -6.06
C ALA A 404 -1.42 -12.60 -6.97
N TRP A 405 -1.81 -13.80 -6.54
CA TRP A 405 -2.75 -14.65 -7.30
C TRP A 405 -4.11 -13.98 -7.52
N ARG A 406 -4.60 -13.20 -6.54
CA ARG A 406 -5.86 -12.45 -6.67
C ARG A 406 -5.69 -11.29 -7.63
N GLN A 407 -4.57 -10.59 -7.53
CA GLN A 407 -4.22 -9.49 -8.43
C GLN A 407 -4.10 -9.97 -9.88
N LYS A 408 -3.39 -11.08 -10.11
CA LYS A 408 -3.22 -11.72 -11.43
C LYS A 408 -4.57 -12.14 -12.03
N ARG A 409 -5.48 -12.71 -11.23
CA ARG A 409 -6.84 -13.04 -11.67
C ARG A 409 -7.62 -11.80 -12.12
N LEU A 410 -7.59 -10.73 -11.33
CA LEU A 410 -8.29 -9.47 -11.68
C LEU A 410 -7.73 -8.83 -12.95
N LEU A 411 -6.41 -8.90 -13.18
CA LEU A 411 -5.78 -8.41 -14.41
C LEU A 411 -6.16 -9.28 -15.62
N GLY A 412 -6.14 -10.61 -15.49
CA GLY A 412 -6.52 -11.52 -16.58
C GLY A 412 -8.02 -11.50 -16.92
N ASP A 413 -8.89 -11.20 -15.94
CA ASP A 413 -10.31 -10.97 -16.21
C ASP A 413 -10.53 -9.66 -16.97
N ALA A 414 -9.72 -8.63 -16.70
CA ALA A 414 -9.80 -7.35 -17.39
C ALA A 414 -9.43 -7.45 -18.89
N GLU A 415 -8.44 -8.27 -19.24
CA GLU A 415 -8.05 -8.54 -20.63
C GLU A 415 -9.13 -9.29 -21.43
N ARG A 416 -10.03 -10.02 -20.76
CA ARG A 416 -11.14 -10.73 -21.41
C ARG A 416 -12.37 -9.86 -21.70
N HIS A 417 -12.43 -8.68 -21.09
CA HIS A 417 -13.55 -7.73 -21.22
C HIS A 417 -13.14 -6.39 -21.87
N SER A 418 -11.89 -6.28 -22.35
CA SER A 418 -11.39 -5.19 -23.22
C SER A 418 -11.27 -5.69 -24.65
#